data_AF-A0A2C9M6E9-F1
#
_entry.id   AF-A0A2C9M6E9-F1
#
_cell.length_a   1.000
_cell.length_b   1.000
_cell.length_c   1.000
_cell.angle_alpha   90.00
_cell.angle_beta   90.00
_cell.angle_gamma   90.00
#
_symmetry.space_group_name_H-M   'P 1'
#
loop_
_entity.id
_entity.type
_entity.pdbx_description
1 polymer ?
#
loop_
_entity_poly.entity_id
_entity_poly.type
_entity_poly.pdbx_seq_one_letter_code
_entity_poly.pdbx_strand_id
1 'polypeptide(L)'
;MLQNDVIHDQPIRVLLADDQGPQHTENNPSHGHILEGNVFVKNLDRSVDSGILYKTFSSYGKILSCKVPHRKKGSKCHGFVQFESKVAANSAINDMNGSMFYGKK
;
A
#
# COMPACT_ATOMS: atom_id res chain seq x y z
N MET A 1 3.90 -29.61 -18.58
CA MET A 1 4.42 -28.43 -19.28
C MET A 1 3.93 -27.24 -18.49
N LEU A 2 4.79 -26.65 -17.65
CA LEU A 2 4.49 -25.42 -16.92
C LEU A 2 4.38 -24.30 -17.95
N GLN A 3 3.30 -23.52 -17.90
CA GLN A 3 3.32 -22.06 -17.76
C GLN A 3 1.86 -21.59 -17.86
N ASN A 4 1.11 -21.66 -16.75
CA ASN A 4 -0.17 -20.96 -16.66
C ASN A 4 0.16 -19.47 -16.46
N ASP A 5 0.60 -18.80 -17.53
CA ASP A 5 0.71 -17.35 -17.61
C ASP A 5 -0.69 -16.74 -17.70
N VAL A 6 -1.50 -16.96 -16.66
CA VAL A 6 -2.49 -15.94 -16.31
C VAL A 6 -1.65 -14.80 -15.76
N ILE A 7 -1.19 -13.93 -16.66
CA ILE A 7 -0.60 -12.64 -16.30
C ILE A 7 -1.72 -11.90 -15.58
N HIS A 8 -1.76 -12.05 -14.25
CA HIS A 8 -2.65 -11.32 -13.39
C HIS A 8 -2.15 -9.88 -13.34
N ASP A 9 -2.32 -9.15 -14.45
CA ASP A 9 -2.30 -7.70 -14.51
C ASP A 9 -3.52 -7.22 -13.71
N GLN A 10 -3.34 -7.26 -12.40
CA GLN A 10 -4.25 -6.65 -11.47
C GLN A 10 -3.55 -5.37 -11.03
N PRO A 11 -4.25 -4.24 -11.04
CA PRO A 11 -3.67 -3.02 -10.52
C PRO A 11 -3.33 -3.20 -9.04
N ILE A 12 -2.32 -2.46 -8.57
CA ILE A 12 -2.03 -2.47 -7.14
C ILE A 12 -3.20 -1.89 -6.38
N ARG A 13 -3.42 -2.42 -5.18
CA ARG A 13 -4.41 -1.85 -4.26
C ARG A 13 -3.71 -1.23 -3.08
N VAL A 14 -3.90 0.06 -2.94
CA VAL A 14 -3.37 0.84 -1.84
C VAL A 14 -4.55 1.20 -0.95
N LEU A 15 -4.46 0.87 0.33
CA LEU A 15 -5.53 1.02 1.31
C LEU A 15 -4.95 1.67 2.55
N LEU A 16 -5.71 2.51 3.26
CA LEU A 16 -5.31 2.93 4.60
C LEU A 16 -5.33 1.69 5.48
N ALA A 17 -4.22 1.42 6.17
CA ALA A 17 -4.15 0.42 7.22
C ALA A 17 -4.74 1.02 8.50
N ASP A 18 -6.03 1.32 8.46
CA ASP A 18 -6.79 1.66 9.64
C ASP A 18 -7.08 0.34 10.38
N ASP A 19 -6.42 0.13 11.52
CA ASP A 19 -6.66 -1.03 12.39
C ASP A 19 -8.00 -0.88 13.16
N GLN A 20 -8.96 -0.11 12.64
CA GLN A 20 -10.29 -0.02 13.21
C GLN A 20 -11.25 -0.71 12.25
N GLY A 21 -11.80 -1.83 12.72
CA GLY A 21 -12.97 -2.45 12.12
C GLY A 21 -14.15 -1.48 12.00
N PRO A 22 -15.28 -1.93 11.41
CA PRO A 22 -16.39 -1.06 11.10
C PRO A 22 -17.01 -0.52 12.40
N GLN A 23 -16.71 0.72 12.75
CA GLN A 23 -17.55 1.47 13.65
C GLN A 23 -18.01 2.72 12.91
N HIS A 24 -19.23 2.59 12.35
CA HIS A 24 -20.32 3.55 12.60
C HIS A 24 -19.87 4.63 13.60
N THR A 25 -19.96 5.93 13.33
CA THR A 25 -21.23 6.66 13.35
C THR A 25 -20.96 8.10 12.92
N GLU A 26 -21.66 8.53 11.87
CA GLU A 26 -22.42 9.78 11.77
C GLU A 26 -22.03 10.98 12.70
N ASN A 27 -21.58 12.08 12.05
CA ASN A 27 -21.75 13.48 12.46
C ASN A 27 -21.03 14.05 13.71
N ASN A 28 -19.68 13.96 13.81
CA ASN A 28 -18.93 14.86 14.70
C ASN A 28 -17.50 15.17 14.18
N PRO A 29 -17.04 16.44 14.12
CA PRO A 29 -15.72 16.82 13.62
C PRO A 29 -14.63 16.75 14.72
N SER A 30 -14.67 15.73 15.57
CA SER A 30 -13.65 15.50 16.59
C SER A 30 -12.68 14.46 16.05
N HIS A 31 -11.60 14.96 15.44
CA HIS A 31 -10.31 14.33 15.16
C HIS A 31 -10.05 13.01 15.90
N GLY A 32 -10.72 11.95 15.44
CA GLY A 32 -10.49 10.60 15.92
C GLY A 32 -9.06 10.24 15.59
N HIS A 33 -8.32 9.86 16.62
CA HIS A 33 -6.91 9.49 16.62
C HIS A 33 -6.71 8.18 15.84
N ILE A 34 -7.03 8.22 14.55
CA ILE A 34 -6.69 7.20 13.56
C ILE A 34 -5.18 7.13 13.46
N LEU A 35 -4.62 5.97 13.18
CA LEU A 35 -3.18 5.82 13.03
C LEU A 35 -2.75 6.61 11.77
N GLU A 36 -2.36 7.89 11.95
CA GLU A 36 -2.36 8.98 10.95
C GLU A 36 -1.33 8.83 9.82
N GLY A 37 -1.28 7.70 9.13
CA GLY A 37 -0.38 7.54 8.00
C GLY A 37 -0.09 6.10 7.59
N ASN A 38 -0.75 5.11 8.17
CA ASN A 38 -0.42 3.73 7.84
C ASN A 38 -1.12 3.29 6.55
N VAL A 39 -0.38 2.69 5.62
CA VAL A 39 -0.79 2.34 4.27
C VAL A 39 -0.44 0.89 3.99
N PHE A 40 -1.45 0.14 3.55
CA PHE A 40 -1.32 -1.24 3.09
C PHE A 40 -1.31 -1.27 1.56
N VAL A 41 -0.29 -1.89 0.98
CA VAL A 41 -0.17 -2.12 -0.47
C VAL A 41 -0.30 -3.62 -0.77
N LYS A 42 -1.34 -4.01 -1.53
CA LYS A 42 -1.58 -5.40 -1.98
C LYS A 42 -1.30 -5.51 -3.47
N ASN A 43 -1.13 -6.75 -3.93
CA ASN A 43 -0.96 -7.06 -5.35
C ASN A 43 0.33 -6.46 -5.93
N LEU A 44 1.38 -6.41 -5.11
CA LEU A 44 2.71 -6.01 -5.56
C LEU A 44 3.36 -7.15 -6.34
N ASP A 45 4.09 -6.79 -7.38
CA ASP A 45 4.96 -7.74 -8.08
C ASP A 45 6.13 -8.18 -7.20
N ARG A 46 6.69 -9.36 -7.46
CA ARG A 46 7.86 -9.87 -6.74
C ARG A 46 9.10 -8.99 -6.89
N SER A 47 9.15 -8.20 -7.96
CA SER A 47 10.21 -7.23 -8.24
C SER A 47 10.10 -5.96 -7.37
N VAL A 48 9.00 -5.77 -6.63
CA VAL A 48 8.83 -4.62 -5.73
C VAL A 48 9.38 -4.96 -4.35
N ASP A 49 10.49 -4.33 -4.00
CA ASP A 49 11.09 -4.38 -2.68
C ASP A 49 10.71 -3.17 -1.82
N SER A 50 11.02 -3.25 -0.51
CA SER A 50 10.83 -2.12 0.42
C SER A 50 11.53 -0.85 -0.05
N GLY A 51 12.66 -0.94 -0.76
CA GLY A 51 13.35 0.22 -1.32
C GLY A 51 12.58 0.91 -2.46
N ILE A 52 11.94 0.14 -3.35
CA ILE A 52 11.13 0.67 -4.46
C ILE A 52 9.84 1.26 -3.90
N LEU A 53 9.22 0.57 -2.95
CA LEU A 53 8.05 1.05 -2.23
C LEU A 53 8.40 2.37 -1.54
N TYR A 54 9.49 2.41 -0.76
CA TYR A 54 9.93 3.62 -0.07
C TYR A 54 10.14 4.78 -1.04
N LYS A 55 10.90 4.60 -2.13
CA LYS A 55 11.16 5.68 -3.09
C LYS A 55 9.88 6.22 -3.73
N THR A 56 8.98 5.34 -4.11
CA THR A 56 7.72 5.75 -4.77
C THR A 56 6.84 6.51 -3.79
N PHE A 57 6.61 5.91 -2.62
CA PHE A 57 5.75 6.48 -1.61
C PHE A 57 6.37 7.75 -0.98
N SER A 58 7.71 7.87 -0.97
CA SER A 58 8.42 9.03 -0.45
C SER A 58 8.17 10.31 -1.28
N SER A 59 7.67 10.19 -2.51
CA SER A 59 7.27 11.37 -3.31
C SER A 59 6.01 12.04 -2.77
N TYR A 60 5.14 11.29 -2.08
CA TYR A 60 3.90 11.82 -1.49
C TYR A 60 4.13 12.38 -0.09
N GLY A 61 5.12 11.86 0.64
CA GLY A 61 5.50 12.40 1.94
C GLY A 61 6.53 11.55 2.68
N LYS A 62 6.85 11.96 3.90
CA LYS A 62 7.88 11.32 4.70
C LYS A 62 7.41 9.98 5.25
N ILE A 63 8.14 8.92 4.91
CA ILE A 63 7.89 7.55 5.38
C ILE A 63 8.66 7.34 6.69
N LEU A 64 7.93 6.97 7.75
CA LEU A 64 8.47 6.57 9.05
C LEU A 64 8.99 5.13 9.02
N SER A 65 8.26 4.23 8.37
CA SER A 65 8.60 2.81 8.31
C SER A 65 8.01 2.17 7.07
N CYS A 66 8.71 1.21 6.45
CA CYS A 66 8.13 0.40 5.39
C CYS A 66 8.63 -1.05 5.49
N LYS A 67 7.76 -2.00 5.16
CA LYS A 67 8.08 -3.42 5.25
C LYS A 67 7.39 -4.20 4.14
N VAL A 68 8.17 -5.02 3.43
CA VAL A 68 7.68 -5.90 2.36
C VAL A 68 8.03 -7.34 2.73
N PRO A 69 7.09 -8.12 3.30
CA PRO A 69 7.30 -9.54 3.53
C PRO A 69 7.29 -10.32 2.20
N HIS A 70 8.45 -10.82 1.77
CA HIS A 70 8.54 -11.82 0.69
C HIS A 70 8.19 -13.21 1.23
N ARG A 71 7.03 -13.75 0.83
CA ARG A 71 6.68 -15.14 1.13
C ARG A 71 7.22 -16.07 0.02
N LYS A 72 7.92 -17.14 0.41
CA LYS A 72 8.67 -18.07 -0.48
C LYS A 72 7.84 -18.92 -1.48
N LYS A 73 6.54 -18.68 -1.71
CA LYS A 73 5.76 -19.49 -2.66
C LYS A 73 4.71 -18.67 -3.42
N GLY A 74 4.96 -18.47 -4.71
CA GLY A 74 3.95 -18.41 -5.79
C GLY A 74 2.93 -17.27 -5.81
N SER A 75 2.74 -16.52 -4.73
CA SER A 75 1.63 -15.56 -4.60
C SER A 75 2.12 -14.15 -4.29
N LYS A 76 1.45 -13.20 -4.93
CA LYS A 76 1.54 -11.73 -4.84
C LYS A 76 2.21 -11.20 -3.57
N CYS A 77 3.18 -10.32 -3.74
CA CYS A 77 3.79 -9.60 -2.62
C CYS A 77 2.80 -8.58 -2.06
N HIS A 78 2.99 -8.27 -0.78
CA HIS A 78 2.27 -7.20 -0.10
C HIS A 78 3.28 -6.39 0.71
N GLY A 79 2.97 -5.11 0.88
CA GLY A 79 3.83 -4.16 1.54
C GLY A 79 3.04 -3.28 2.50
N PHE A 80 3.74 -2.78 3.50
CA PHE A 80 3.21 -1.83 4.48
C PHE A 80 4.09 -0.58 4.46
N VAL A 81 3.48 0.59 4.49
CA VAL A 81 4.15 1.89 4.53
C VAL A 81 3.49 2.74 5.60
N GLN A 82 4.26 3.16 6.58
CA GLN A 82 3.86 4.12 7.60
C GLN A 82 4.38 5.50 7.19
N PHE A 83 3.48 6.44 6.98
CA PHE A 83 3.78 7.85 6.78
C PHE A 83 3.78 8.63 8.09
N GLU A 84 4.46 9.77 8.08
CA GLU A 84 4.44 10.76 9.16
C GLU A 84 3.12 11.54 9.21
N SER A 85 2.42 11.65 8.08
CA SER A 85 1.15 12.38 7.99
C SER A 85 0.10 11.62 7.18
N LYS A 86 -1.15 11.68 7.66
CA LYS A 86 -2.29 11.03 7.01
C LYS A 86 -2.54 11.62 5.64
N VAL A 87 -2.31 12.92 5.47
CA VAL A 87 -2.52 13.61 4.19
C VAL A 87 -1.64 13.01 3.11
N ALA A 88 -0.38 12.71 3.44
CA ALA A 88 0.54 12.04 2.53
C ALA A 88 0.08 10.62 2.19
N ALA A 89 -0.31 9.85 3.21
CA ALA A 89 -0.84 8.50 3.02
C ALA A 89 -2.10 8.46 2.13
N ASN A 90 -3.06 9.35 2.39
CA ASN A 90 -4.31 9.42 1.63
C ASN A 90 -4.09 9.87 0.19
N SER A 91 -3.17 10.82 -0.03
CA SER A 91 -2.76 11.25 -1.38
C SER A 91 -2.12 10.09 -2.14
N ALA A 92 -1.19 9.38 -1.51
CA ALA A 92 -0.57 8.20 -2.10
C ALA A 92 -1.62 7.13 -2.45
N ILE A 93 -2.60 6.89 -1.57
CA ILE A 93 -3.69 5.95 -1.85
C ILE A 93 -4.53 6.40 -3.04
N ASN A 94 -4.96 7.66 -3.07
CA ASN A 94 -5.81 8.15 -4.16
C ASN A 94 -5.10 8.05 -5.52
N ASP A 95 -3.80 8.30 -5.55
CA ASP A 95 -2.99 8.33 -6.77
C ASP A 95 -2.52 6.92 -7.21
N MET A 96 -2.19 6.06 -6.25
CA MET A 96 -1.62 4.73 -6.50
C MET A 96 -2.66 3.60 -6.49
N ASN A 97 -3.79 3.75 -5.80
CA ASN A 97 -4.83 2.71 -5.75
C ASN A 97 -5.48 2.55 -7.13
N GLY A 98 -5.44 1.33 -7.66
CA GLY A 98 -5.93 1.08 -9.01
C GLY A 98 -4.91 1.43 -10.11
N SER A 99 -3.72 1.91 -9.75
CA SER A 99 -2.65 2.19 -10.70
C SER A 99 -1.88 0.92 -11.07
N MET A 100 -1.36 0.88 -12.29
CA MET A 100 -0.49 -0.19 -12.77
C MET A 100 0.94 0.06 -12.29
N PHE A 101 1.20 -0.35 -11.05
CA PHE A 101 2.54 -0.25 -10.48
C PHE A 101 3.39 -1.42 -10.95
N TYR A 102 3.92 -1.26 -12.15
CA TYR A 102 4.95 -2.12 -12.69
C TYR A 102 6.29 -1.69 -12.11
N GLY A 103 6.90 -2.54 -11.29
CA GLY A 103 8.33 -2.46 -11.02
C GLY A 103 9.09 -2.69 -12.32
N LYS A 104 9.18 -1.65 -13.16
CA LYS A 104 9.88 -1.74 -14.45
C LYS A 104 11.36 -1.96 -14.18
N LYS A 105 11.90 -3.06 -14.68
CA LYS A 105 13.28 -3.17 -15.12
C LYS A 105 13.28 -3.66 -16.57
#